data_AF-A0AAE0SDU2-F1
#
_entry.id   AF-A0AAE0SDU2-F1
#
_cell.length_a   1.000
_cell.length_b   1.000
_cell.length_c   1.000
_cell.angle_alpha   90.00
_cell.angle_beta   90.00
_cell.angle_gamma   90.00
#
_symmetry.space_group_name_H-M   'P 1'
#
loop_
_entity.id
_entity.type
_entity.pdbx_description
1 polymer ?
#
loop_
_entity_poly.entity_id
_entity_poly.type
_entity_poly.pdbx_seq_one_letter_code
_entity_poly.pdbx_strand_id
1 'polypeptide(L)'
;MLDPSHLTRHAILRAAMLDKCQPRRQTVLMAAMLDQSHPRCHTVLTAAILDKCQPRRHTVLTADMLDQCHPRRQTVLMAAMLDQSHPRCHTVLTAAMLDQSHLRRLAILTAAILDKCQPRRHTVLTADMLDQCHPRRQIVLMAATLDQSHPRCHTVLTAAMLGQCYPKLHTF
;
A
#
# COMPACT_ATOMS: atom_id res chain seq x y z
N MET A 1 -5.31 19.34 -25.71
CA MET A 1 -4.14 18.53 -25.30
C MET A 1 -3.17 19.46 -24.59
N LEU A 2 -2.94 19.29 -23.28
CA LEU A 2 -1.91 20.03 -22.56
C LEU A 2 -0.54 19.48 -22.92
N ASP A 3 0.41 20.34 -23.27
CA ASP A 3 1.77 19.98 -23.61
C ASP A 3 2.55 19.58 -22.32
N PRO A 4 3.00 18.31 -22.17
CA PRO A 4 3.55 17.79 -20.91
C PRO A 4 4.95 18.32 -20.56
N SER A 5 5.54 19.14 -21.44
CA SER A 5 6.88 19.70 -21.32
C SER A 5 7.04 20.71 -20.16
N HIS A 6 5.94 21.28 -19.65
CA HIS A 6 5.96 22.29 -18.58
C HIS A 6 5.83 21.76 -17.14
N LEU A 7 5.48 20.47 -16.94
CA LEU A 7 5.27 19.86 -15.59
C LEU A 7 6.57 19.35 -14.94
N THR A 8 7.73 19.76 -15.46
CA THR A 8 9.01 19.08 -15.21
C THR A 8 9.55 19.24 -13.80
N ARG A 9 9.08 20.22 -13.01
CA ARG A 9 9.57 20.44 -11.64
C ARG A 9 8.47 20.26 -10.60
N HIS A 10 7.37 21.00 -10.72
CA HIS A 10 6.19 20.89 -9.85
C HIS A 10 4.95 20.77 -10.73
N ALA A 11 4.02 19.92 -10.33
CA ALA A 11 2.75 19.69 -10.99
C ALA A 11 1.65 19.86 -9.94
N ILE A 12 0.73 20.81 -10.16
CA ILE A 12 -0.47 20.97 -9.34
C ILE A 12 -1.65 21.00 -10.30
N LEU A 13 -2.48 19.96 -10.29
CA LEU A 13 -3.67 19.87 -11.13
C LEU A 13 -4.87 19.54 -10.25
N ARG A 14 -5.98 20.22 -10.51
CA ARG A 14 -7.21 20.09 -9.71
C ARG A 14 -8.22 19.09 -10.28
N ALA A 15 -8.18 18.90 -11.59
CA ALA A 15 -8.91 17.88 -12.31
C ALA A 15 -8.10 17.60 -13.58
N ALA A 16 -7.77 16.34 -13.83
CA ALA A 16 -6.93 15.98 -14.97
C ALA A 16 -7.23 14.56 -15.45
N MET A 17 -7.28 14.39 -16.76
CA MET A 17 -7.13 13.11 -17.42
C MET A 17 -5.83 13.17 -18.23
N LEU A 18 -4.85 12.34 -17.90
CA LEU A 18 -3.57 12.29 -18.60
C LEU A 18 -3.09 10.86 -18.72
N ASP A 19 -2.63 10.46 -19.91
CA ASP A 19 -2.01 9.16 -20.10
C ASP A 19 -0.74 9.01 -19.22
N LYS A 20 0.04 10.09 -19.09
CA LYS A 20 1.35 10.05 -18.40
C LYS A 20 1.64 11.31 -17.59
N CYS A 21 2.12 11.11 -16.36
CA CYS A 21 2.62 12.19 -15.49
C CYS A 21 3.96 11.83 -14.83
N GLN A 22 5.03 12.60 -15.12
CA GLN A 22 6.40 12.35 -14.62
C GLN A 22 7.12 13.60 -14.03
N PRO A 23 6.60 14.20 -12.96
CA PRO A 23 7.23 15.36 -12.33
C PRO A 23 8.51 14.99 -11.56
N ARG A 24 9.50 15.91 -11.57
CA ARG A 24 10.81 15.67 -10.93
C ARG A 24 10.87 15.99 -9.45
N ARG A 25 10.08 16.95 -8.91
CA ARG A 25 10.14 17.33 -7.49
C ARG A 25 8.84 17.13 -6.72
N GLN A 26 7.73 17.69 -7.19
CA GLN A 26 6.47 17.60 -6.47
C GLN A 26 5.30 17.42 -7.41
N THR A 27 4.34 16.63 -6.96
CA THR A 27 3.06 16.40 -7.64
C THR A 27 1.97 16.55 -6.61
N VAL A 28 0.96 17.35 -6.93
CA VAL A 28 -0.31 17.40 -6.22
C VAL A 28 -1.40 17.25 -7.26
N LEU A 29 -2.13 16.14 -7.24
CA LEU A 29 -3.29 15.94 -8.10
C LEU A 29 -4.52 15.73 -7.25
N MET A 30 -5.54 16.52 -7.53
CA MET A 30 -6.89 16.31 -7.02
C MET A 30 -7.73 15.78 -8.18
N ALA A 31 -8.64 14.84 -7.93
CA ALA A 31 -9.61 14.35 -8.90
C ALA A 31 -8.98 14.00 -10.27
N ALA A 32 -8.09 13.01 -10.29
CA ALA A 32 -7.30 12.68 -11.47
C ALA A 32 -7.51 11.23 -11.93
N MET A 33 -7.55 11.03 -13.25
CA MET A 33 -7.44 9.72 -13.88
C MET A 33 -6.14 9.68 -14.68
N LEU A 34 -5.25 8.73 -14.39
CA LEU A 34 -4.02 8.55 -15.15
C LEU A 34 -3.70 7.07 -15.38
N ASP A 35 -3.31 6.72 -16.60
CA ASP A 35 -2.79 5.38 -16.87
C ASP A 35 -1.44 5.18 -16.14
N GLN A 36 -0.57 6.19 -16.16
CA GLN A 36 0.80 6.06 -15.64
C GLN A 36 1.31 7.30 -14.89
N SER A 37 1.70 7.11 -13.63
CA SER A 37 2.36 8.13 -12.81
C SER A 37 3.70 7.65 -12.23
N HIS A 38 4.77 8.40 -12.52
CA HIS A 38 6.14 8.06 -12.08
C HIS A 38 6.86 9.25 -11.40
N PRO A 39 6.32 9.76 -10.29
CA PRO A 39 6.90 10.90 -9.60
C PRO A 39 8.23 10.54 -8.91
N ARG A 40 9.23 11.42 -9.05
CA ARG A 40 10.59 11.15 -8.53
C ARG A 40 10.78 11.46 -7.05
N CYS A 41 9.99 12.36 -6.48
CA CYS A 41 10.20 12.89 -5.13
C CYS A 41 8.93 12.86 -4.29
N HIS A 42 8.17 13.95 -4.22
CA HIS A 42 6.95 14.04 -3.42
C HIS A 42 5.70 13.95 -4.29
N THR A 43 4.75 13.14 -3.86
CA THR A 43 3.47 12.93 -4.55
C THR A 43 2.37 13.00 -3.53
N VAL A 44 1.38 13.83 -3.79
CA VAL A 44 0.12 13.85 -3.07
C VAL A 44 -0.97 13.64 -4.11
N LEU A 45 -1.74 12.56 -3.99
CA LEU A 45 -2.92 12.32 -4.79
C LEU A 45 -4.14 12.31 -3.86
N THR A 46 -5.25 12.83 -4.36
CA THR A 46 -6.52 12.79 -3.67
C THR A 46 -7.63 12.53 -4.67
N ALA A 47 -8.44 11.52 -4.41
CA ALA A 47 -9.52 11.09 -5.30
C ALA A 47 -9.01 10.77 -6.72
N ALA A 48 -8.01 9.90 -6.80
CA ALA A 48 -7.37 9.49 -8.04
C ALA A 48 -7.66 8.02 -8.39
N ILE A 49 -7.82 7.76 -9.69
CA ILE A 49 -7.86 6.42 -10.28
C ILE A 49 -6.62 6.27 -11.14
N LEU A 50 -5.78 5.27 -10.84
CA LEU A 50 -4.56 5.03 -11.62
C LEU A 50 -4.32 3.55 -11.92
N ASP A 51 -4.00 3.22 -13.16
CA ASP A 51 -3.56 1.86 -13.47
C ASP A 51 -2.18 1.61 -12.86
N LYS A 52 -1.24 2.55 -13.02
CA LYS A 52 0.15 2.37 -12.56
C LYS A 52 0.70 3.59 -11.82
N CYS A 53 1.08 3.38 -10.57
CA CYS A 53 1.74 4.36 -9.71
C CYS A 53 3.09 3.84 -9.20
N GLN A 54 4.20 4.50 -9.60
CA GLN A 54 5.56 4.11 -9.20
C GLN A 54 6.37 5.26 -8.60
N PRO A 55 6.02 5.70 -7.39
CA PRO A 55 6.72 6.79 -6.75
C PRO A 55 8.08 6.35 -6.17
N ARG A 56 9.10 7.19 -6.33
CA ARG A 56 10.47 6.87 -5.89
C ARG A 56 10.78 7.25 -4.43
N ARG A 57 10.14 8.27 -3.86
CA ARG A 57 10.45 8.74 -2.50
C ARG A 57 9.24 8.76 -1.57
N HIS A 58 8.47 9.84 -1.56
CA HIS A 58 7.38 10.03 -0.61
C HIS A 58 6.06 10.16 -1.36
N THR A 59 5.08 9.40 -0.90
CA THR A 59 3.76 9.36 -1.51
C THR A 59 2.71 9.39 -0.42
N VAL A 60 1.76 10.30 -0.58
CA VAL A 60 0.53 10.36 0.19
C VAL A 60 -0.61 10.19 -0.80
N LEU A 61 -1.45 9.21 -0.58
CA LEU A 61 -2.61 8.87 -1.41
C LEU A 61 -3.84 8.91 -0.51
N THR A 62 -4.91 9.54 -0.98
CA THR A 62 -6.12 9.74 -0.18
C THR A 62 -7.36 9.46 -1.02
N ALA A 63 -8.16 8.47 -0.63
CA ALA A 63 -9.35 8.04 -1.36
C ALA A 63 -9.04 7.64 -2.82
N ASP A 64 -8.04 6.77 -3.01
CA ASP A 64 -7.52 6.42 -4.33
C ASP A 64 -7.78 4.94 -4.68
N MET A 65 -7.99 4.66 -5.97
CA MET A 65 -8.08 3.31 -6.53
C MET A 65 -6.89 3.08 -7.46
N LEU A 66 -6.08 2.04 -7.21
CA LEU A 66 -4.93 1.75 -8.05
C LEU A 66 -4.81 0.27 -8.41
N ASP A 67 -4.62 -0.05 -9.69
CA ASP A 67 -4.35 -1.45 -10.06
C ASP A 67 -2.96 -1.86 -9.59
N GLN A 68 -1.95 -0.99 -9.80
CA GLN A 68 -0.56 -1.30 -9.47
C GLN A 68 0.15 -0.15 -8.76
N CYS A 69 0.57 -0.39 -7.51
CA CYS A 69 1.32 0.57 -6.70
C CYS A 69 2.68 0.01 -6.24
N HIS A 70 3.77 0.65 -6.68
CA HIS A 70 5.15 0.18 -6.44
C HIS A 70 6.05 1.24 -5.79
N PRO A 71 5.76 1.67 -4.55
CA PRO A 71 6.54 2.72 -3.90
C PRO A 71 7.90 2.21 -3.40
N ARG A 72 8.94 3.01 -3.60
CA ARG A 72 10.32 2.60 -3.24
C ARG A 72 10.76 2.97 -1.83
N ARG A 73 10.21 4.02 -1.21
CA ARG A 73 10.67 4.51 0.11
C ARG A 73 9.56 4.66 1.14
N GLN A 74 8.77 5.73 1.11
CA GLN A 74 7.75 6.01 2.10
C GLN A 74 6.41 6.21 1.41
N THR A 75 5.40 5.51 1.91
CA THR A 75 4.05 5.54 1.38
C THR A 75 3.08 5.65 2.53
N VAL A 76 2.16 6.60 2.43
CA VAL A 76 1.02 6.74 3.32
C VAL A 76 -0.22 6.66 2.45
N LEU A 77 -1.10 5.69 2.71
CA LEU A 77 -2.38 5.59 2.02
C LEU A 77 -3.51 5.74 3.04
N MET A 78 -4.41 6.68 2.76
CA MET A 78 -5.59 6.97 3.56
C MET A 78 -6.81 6.61 2.72
N ALA A 79 -7.48 5.50 3.01
CA ALA A 79 -8.55 4.94 2.16
C ALA A 79 -8.06 4.63 0.74
N ALA A 80 -7.56 3.41 0.53
CA ALA A 80 -7.11 2.96 -0.78
C ALA A 80 -7.61 1.56 -1.12
N MET A 81 -7.95 1.34 -2.40
CA MET A 81 -8.18 0.02 -2.96
C MET A 81 -7.05 -0.28 -3.94
N LEU A 82 -6.29 -1.35 -3.69
CA LEU A 82 -5.20 -1.76 -4.57
C LEU A 82 -5.30 -3.23 -4.98
N ASP A 83 -5.23 -3.49 -6.28
CA ASP A 83 -5.13 -4.89 -6.74
C ASP A 83 -3.74 -5.43 -6.44
N GLN A 84 -2.70 -4.66 -6.77
CA GLN A 84 -1.30 -5.06 -6.55
C GLN A 84 -0.47 -3.98 -5.88
N SER A 85 0.11 -4.33 -4.73
CA SER A 85 0.96 -3.41 -3.95
C SER A 85 2.31 -4.03 -3.57
N HIS A 86 3.39 -3.33 -3.92
CA HIS A 86 4.76 -3.82 -3.73
C HIS A 86 5.69 -2.78 -3.08
N PRO A 87 5.39 -2.33 -1.85
CA PRO A 87 6.24 -1.37 -1.17
C PRO A 87 7.58 -1.98 -0.74
N ARG A 88 8.66 -1.25 -1.02
CA ARG A 88 10.03 -1.73 -0.71
C ARG A 88 10.51 -1.39 0.70
N CYS A 89 9.97 -0.34 1.33
CA CYS A 89 10.55 0.26 2.54
C CYS A 89 9.51 0.47 3.64
N HIS A 90 8.95 1.67 3.79
CA HIS A 90 7.99 2.00 4.85
C HIS A 90 6.63 2.28 4.24
N THR A 91 5.60 1.62 4.77
CA THR A 91 4.22 1.77 4.34
C THR A 91 3.35 1.96 5.56
N VAL A 92 2.47 2.95 5.51
CA VAL A 92 1.40 3.14 6.49
C VAL A 92 0.09 3.15 5.74
N LEU A 93 -0.83 2.27 6.11
CA LEU A 93 -2.18 2.19 5.57
C LEU A 93 -3.19 2.36 6.71
N THR A 94 -4.18 3.22 6.54
CA THR A 94 -5.17 3.51 7.60
C THR A 94 -6.58 3.00 7.30
N ALA A 95 -6.84 2.71 6.03
CA ALA A 95 -8.04 2.04 5.56
C ALA A 95 -7.67 1.50 4.18
N ALA A 96 -7.53 0.18 4.03
CA ALA A 96 -7.08 -0.37 2.76
C ALA A 96 -7.75 -1.70 2.42
N MET A 97 -8.09 -1.88 1.16
CA MET A 97 -8.37 -3.21 0.60
C MET A 97 -7.26 -3.56 -0.38
N LEU A 98 -6.57 -4.67 -0.14
CA LEU A 98 -5.50 -5.15 -1.01
C LEU A 98 -5.80 -6.59 -1.45
N ASP A 99 -5.90 -6.84 -2.75
CA ASP A 99 -5.94 -8.23 -3.25
C ASP A 99 -4.54 -8.86 -3.07
N GLN A 100 -3.50 -8.23 -3.61
CA GLN A 100 -2.13 -8.76 -3.53
C GLN A 100 -1.14 -7.75 -2.97
N SER A 101 -0.45 -8.13 -1.90
CA SER A 101 0.53 -7.27 -1.24
C SER A 101 1.84 -7.98 -0.88
N HIS A 102 2.96 -7.36 -1.28
CA HIS A 102 4.31 -7.81 -0.97
C HIS A 102 5.10 -6.74 -0.21
N LEU A 103 5.06 -6.82 1.11
CA LEU A 103 5.62 -5.82 2.02
C LEU A 103 7.07 -6.19 2.39
N ARG A 104 8.07 -5.45 1.87
CA ARG A 104 9.48 -5.88 2.02
C ARG A 104 10.15 -5.55 3.37
N ARG A 105 9.80 -4.44 4.00
CA ARG A 105 10.53 -3.91 5.18
C ARG A 105 9.62 -3.65 6.38
N LEU A 106 8.96 -2.50 6.41
CA LEU A 106 8.09 -2.11 7.51
C LEU A 106 6.74 -1.70 6.94
N ALA A 107 5.69 -2.31 7.46
CA ALA A 107 4.33 -1.95 7.13
C ALA A 107 3.49 -1.87 8.40
N ILE A 108 2.72 -0.80 8.51
CA ILE A 108 1.74 -0.58 9.56
C ILE A 108 0.40 -0.44 8.87
N LEU A 109 -0.53 -1.32 9.20
CA LEU A 109 -1.89 -1.29 8.69
C LEU A 109 -2.83 -1.14 9.89
N THR A 110 -3.71 -0.17 9.78
CA THR A 110 -4.82 0.08 10.68
C THR A 110 -6.05 -0.09 9.81
N ALA A 111 -6.91 -1.07 10.08
CA ALA A 111 -8.11 -1.40 9.29
C ALA A 111 -7.82 -1.75 7.81
N ALA A 112 -7.47 -3.01 7.57
CA ALA A 112 -7.22 -3.53 6.25
C ALA A 112 -7.92 -4.86 5.99
N ILE A 113 -8.38 -5.03 4.76
CA ILE A 113 -8.82 -6.31 4.20
C ILE A 113 -7.75 -6.75 3.20
N LEU A 114 -7.09 -7.86 3.45
CA LEU A 114 -6.04 -8.41 2.58
C LEU A 114 -6.41 -9.82 2.15
N ASP A 115 -6.47 -10.05 0.84
CA ASP A 115 -6.64 -11.42 0.33
C ASP A 115 -5.31 -12.17 0.40
N LYS A 116 -4.24 -11.63 -0.20
CA LYS A 116 -2.90 -12.23 -0.19
C LYS A 116 -1.86 -11.24 0.31
N CYS A 117 -1.26 -11.54 1.45
CA CYS A 117 -0.22 -10.72 2.07
C CYS A 117 1.07 -11.51 2.32
N GLN A 118 2.20 -10.99 1.82
CA GLN A 118 3.53 -11.59 1.99
C GLN A 118 4.54 -10.61 2.61
N PRO A 119 4.49 -10.40 3.93
CA PRO A 119 5.44 -9.53 4.61
C PRO A 119 6.80 -10.22 4.82
N ARG A 120 7.89 -9.54 4.46
CA ARG A 120 9.25 -10.10 4.56
C ARG A 120 9.98 -9.80 5.87
N ARG A 121 9.65 -8.71 6.55
CA ARG A 121 10.42 -8.22 7.71
C ARG A 121 9.54 -7.93 8.92
N HIS A 122 8.99 -6.71 9.04
CA HIS A 122 8.16 -6.31 10.17
C HIS A 122 6.83 -5.80 9.64
N THR A 123 5.74 -6.35 10.15
CA THR A 123 4.40 -5.90 9.81
C THR A 123 3.55 -5.86 11.07
N VAL A 124 2.87 -4.73 11.27
CA VAL A 124 1.91 -4.52 12.35
C VAL A 124 0.56 -4.31 11.70
N LEU A 125 -0.40 -5.14 12.10
CA LEU A 125 -1.75 -5.20 11.57
C LEU A 125 -2.72 -4.97 12.73
N THR A 126 -3.64 -4.03 12.59
CA THR A 126 -4.59 -3.63 13.64
C THR A 126 -5.99 -3.56 13.08
N ALA A 127 -6.93 -4.35 13.61
CA ALA A 127 -8.31 -4.42 13.11
C ALA A 127 -8.42 -4.92 11.66
N ASP A 128 -7.79 -6.06 11.35
CA ASP A 128 -7.60 -6.52 9.97
C ASP A 128 -8.31 -7.86 9.69
N MET A 129 -8.75 -8.03 8.43
CA MET A 129 -9.19 -9.33 7.88
C MET A 129 -8.19 -9.82 6.84
N LEU A 130 -7.74 -11.06 7.00
CA LEU A 130 -6.68 -11.67 6.21
C LEU A 130 -7.14 -13.04 5.71
N ASP A 131 -7.20 -13.23 4.40
CA ASP A 131 -7.43 -14.58 3.85
C ASP A 131 -6.13 -15.40 3.91
N GLN A 132 -5.07 -14.95 3.23
CA GLN A 132 -3.79 -15.65 3.16
C GLN A 132 -2.60 -14.77 3.57
N CYS A 133 -1.93 -15.13 4.66
CA CYS A 133 -0.75 -14.41 5.16
C CYS A 133 0.52 -15.29 5.27
N HIS A 134 1.61 -14.88 4.62
CA HIS A 134 2.88 -15.62 4.58
C HIS A 134 4.07 -14.79 5.12
N PRO A 135 4.14 -14.54 6.44
CA PRO A 135 5.19 -13.72 7.03
C PRO A 135 6.52 -14.47 7.11
N ARG A 136 7.62 -13.84 6.65
CA ARG A 136 8.97 -14.44 6.70
C ARG A 136 9.74 -14.18 7.99
N ARG A 137 9.39 -13.14 8.76
CA ARG A 137 10.14 -12.74 9.96
C ARG A 137 9.22 -12.43 11.13
N GLN A 138 8.72 -11.20 11.23
CA GLN A 138 7.87 -10.75 12.32
C GLN A 138 6.57 -10.17 11.79
N ILE A 139 5.46 -10.65 12.36
CA ILE A 139 4.15 -10.04 12.22
C ILE A 139 3.51 -9.87 13.60
N VAL A 140 2.84 -8.76 13.81
CA VAL A 140 2.05 -8.47 15.00
C VAL A 140 0.62 -8.23 14.54
N LEU A 141 -0.33 -9.02 15.05
CA LEU A 141 -1.75 -8.85 14.78
C LEU A 141 -2.47 -8.41 16.06
N MET A 142 -3.15 -7.28 15.99
CA MET A 142 -4.00 -6.74 17.06
C MET A 142 -5.44 -6.72 16.55
N ALA A 143 -6.35 -7.52 17.13
CA ALA A 143 -7.73 -7.63 16.66
C ALA A 143 -7.83 -8.05 15.19
N ALA A 144 -7.42 -9.27 14.84
CA ALA A 144 -7.43 -9.74 13.44
C ALA A 144 -8.23 -11.03 13.24
N THR A 145 -8.86 -11.15 12.08
CA THR A 145 -9.40 -12.43 11.57
C THR A 145 -8.48 -12.94 10.48
N LEU A 146 -8.00 -14.18 10.61
CA LEU A 146 -7.03 -14.77 9.70
C LEU A 146 -7.49 -16.18 9.30
N ASP A 147 -7.79 -16.40 8.02
CA ASP A 147 -8.21 -17.72 7.55
C ASP A 147 -7.03 -18.67 7.39
N GLN A 148 -5.99 -18.27 6.65
CA GLN A 148 -4.81 -19.09 6.42
C GLN A 148 -3.51 -18.33 6.70
N SER A 149 -2.62 -18.94 7.49
CA SER A 149 -1.28 -18.38 7.67
C SER A 149 -0.14 -19.40 7.74
N HIS A 150 0.98 -19.00 7.13
CA HIS A 150 2.21 -19.78 7.06
C HIS A 150 3.43 -19.01 7.56
N PRO A 151 3.52 -18.73 8.88
CA PRO A 151 4.61 -17.97 9.45
C PRO A 151 5.91 -18.78 9.51
N ARG A 152 7.03 -18.16 9.14
CA ARG A 152 8.34 -18.82 9.23
C ARG A 152 9.05 -18.70 10.56
N CYS A 153 8.80 -17.65 11.37
CA CYS A 153 9.57 -17.48 12.62
C CYS A 153 8.81 -16.81 13.78
N HIS A 154 8.16 -15.65 13.60
CA HIS A 154 7.53 -14.95 14.73
C HIS A 154 6.22 -14.27 14.36
N THR A 155 5.14 -14.72 15.00
CA THR A 155 3.85 -14.04 14.99
C THR A 155 3.45 -13.76 16.44
N VAL A 156 3.11 -12.50 16.72
CA VAL A 156 2.48 -12.11 17.99
C VAL A 156 1.01 -11.82 17.69
N LEU A 157 0.13 -12.38 18.51
CA LEU A 157 -1.32 -12.24 18.37
C LEU A 157 -1.87 -11.63 19.65
N THR A 158 -2.67 -10.59 19.51
CA THR A 158 -3.43 -10.01 20.61
C THR A 158 -4.87 -9.87 20.13
N ALA A 159 -5.74 -10.74 20.65
CA ALA A 159 -7.11 -10.95 20.17
C ALA A 159 -7.19 -11.27 18.67
N ALA A 160 -7.01 -12.54 18.30
CA ALA A 160 -7.12 -12.98 16.91
C ALA A 160 -8.06 -14.19 16.79
N MET A 161 -8.90 -14.17 15.75
CA MET A 161 -9.66 -15.34 15.30
C MET A 161 -8.86 -16.01 14.19
N LEU A 162 -8.43 -17.26 14.41
CA LEU A 162 -7.64 -18.03 13.45
C LEU A 162 -8.48 -19.18 12.89
N GLY A 163 -8.50 -19.32 11.56
CA GLY A 163 -9.02 -20.51 10.88
C GLY A 163 -7.97 -21.64 10.90
N GLN A 164 -6.96 -21.52 10.04
CA GLN A 164 -5.90 -22.48 9.81
C GLN A 164 -4.52 -21.81 9.87
N CYS A 165 -3.63 -22.33 10.72
CA CYS A 165 -2.30 -21.77 10.91
C CYS A 165 -1.23 -22.86 10.96
N TYR A 166 -0.20 -22.74 10.12
CA TYR A 166 0.87 -23.72 9.99
C TYR A 166 2.26 -23.07 9.95
N PRO A 167 3.17 -23.33 10.92
CA PRO A 167 3.00 -24.18 12.10
C PRO A 167 2.13 -23.55 13.19
N LYS A 168 1.73 -24.36 14.18
CA LYS A 168 0.98 -23.90 15.37
C LYS A 168 1.73 -22.73 16.01
N LEU A 169 1.10 -21.57 16.05
CA LEU A 169 1.65 -20.36 16.65
C LEU A 169 1.55 -20.41 18.17
N HIS A 170 2.52 -19.82 18.85
CA HIS A 170 2.43 -19.52 20.27
C HIS A 170 1.63 -18.23 20.44
N THR A 171 0.39 -18.36 20.90
CA THR A 171 -0.38 -17.26 21.49
C THR A 171 0.22 -16.93 22.85
N PHE A 172 0.37 -15.63 23.15
CA PHE A 172 0.73 -15.10 24.46
C PHE A 172 -0.50 -14.55 25.15
#